data_AF-A0AAP5Y4X6-F1
#
_entry.id   AF-A0AAP5Y4X6-F1
#
_cell.length_a   1.000
_cell.length_b   1.000
_cell.length_c   1.000
_cell.angle_alpha   90.00
_cell.angle_beta   90.00
_cell.angle_gamma   90.00
#
_symmetry.space_group_name_H-M   'P 1'
#
loop_
_entity.id
_entity.type
_entity.pdbx_description
1 polymer ?
#
loop_
_entity_poly.entity_id
_entity_poly.type
_entity_poly.pdbx_seq_one_letter_code
_entity_poly.pdbx_strand_id
1 'polypeptide(L)' 'MESLYILIPIAIVLVCVAVAVFLWAVRSDQFEDLERQGHNILLDEEDQPNSDKK' A
#
# COMPACT_ATOMS: atom_id res chain seq x y z
N MET A 1 -29.83 23.27 11.03
CA MET A 1 -30.04 22.83 9.63
C MET A 1 -28.98 23.39 8.66
N GLU A 2 -28.26 24.46 9.00
CA GLU A 2 -27.22 25.04 8.12
C GLU A 2 -25.95 24.18 8.00
N SER A 3 -25.58 23.42 9.03
CA SER A 3 -24.36 22.59 9.02
C SER A 3 -24.37 21.51 7.95
N LEU A 4 -25.54 20.99 7.57
CA LEU A 4 -25.67 20.00 6.49
C LEU A 4 -25.23 20.56 5.14
N TYR A 5 -25.44 21.85 4.88
CA TYR A 5 -25.01 22.48 3.63
C TYR A 5 -23.49 22.53 3.47
N ILE A 6 -22.74 22.51 4.57
CA ILE A 6 -21.27 22.43 4.56
C ILE A 6 -20.82 20.97 4.63
N LEU A 7 -21.51 20.13 5.40
CA LEU A 7 -21.12 18.75 5.62
C LEU A 7 -21.30 17.87 4.37
N ILE A 8 -22.38 18.07 3.61
CA ILE A 8 -22.64 17.32 2.37
C ILE A 8 -21.51 17.50 1.34
N PRO A 9 -21.11 18.72 0.95
CA PRO A 9 -20.02 18.89 -0.02
C PRO A 9 -18.68 18.39 0.51
N ILE A 10 -18.38 18.55 1.80
CA ILE A 10 -17.18 17.96 2.41
C ILE A 10 -17.19 16.43 2.27
N ALA A 11 -18.31 15.78 2.58
CA ALA A 11 -18.44 14.33 2.44
C ALA A 11 -18.25 13.88 0.99
N ILE A 12 -18.81 14.61 0.01
CA ILE A 12 -18.61 14.32 -1.42
C ILE A 12 -17.13 14.42 -1.79
N VAL A 13 -16.44 15.48 -1.36
CA VAL A 13 -15.00 15.65 -1.62
C VAL A 13 -14.19 14.51 -1.01
N LEU A 14 -14.48 14.11 0.23
CA LEU A 14 -13.80 12.99 0.88
C LEU A 14 -14.01 11.67 0.12
N VAL A 15 -15.24 11.40 -0.34
CA VAL A 15 -15.53 10.21 -1.15
C VAL A 15 -14.79 10.26 -2.48
N CYS A 16 -14.77 11.40 -3.17
CA CYS A 16 -14.01 11.57 -4.42
C CYS A 16 -12.51 11.32 -4.21
N VAL A 17 -11.93 11.85 -3.13
CA VAL A 17 -10.52 11.62 -2.78
C VAL A 17 -10.28 10.14 -2.48
N ALA A 18 -11.14 9.50 -1.69
CA ALA A 18 -11.01 8.07 -1.38
C ALA A 18 -11.05 7.20 -2.64
N VAL A 19 -11.97 7.48 -3.57
CA VAL A 19 -12.06 6.78 -4.87
C VAL A 19 -10.82 7.03 -5.73
N ALA A 20 -10.33 8.27 -5.78
CA ALA A 20 -9.12 8.60 -6.54
C ALA A 20 -7.89 7.87 -6.02
N VAL A 21 -7.70 7.84 -4.69
CA VAL A 21 -6.62 7.09 -4.02
C VAL A 21 -6.78 5.60 -4.28
N PHE A 22 -7.99 5.06 -4.19
CA PHE A 22 -8.26 3.64 -4.45
C PHE A 22 -7.90 3.25 -5.89
N LEU A 23 -8.36 4.03 -6.89
CA LEU A 23 -8.04 3.77 -8.30
C LEU A 23 -6.55 3.94 -8.58
N TRP A 24 -5.88 4.90 -7.94
CA TRP A 24 -4.44 5.05 -8.01
C TRP A 24 -3.72 3.83 -7.42
N ALA A 25 -4.15 3.34 -6.25
CA ALA A 25 -3.56 2.17 -5.60
C ALA A 25 -3.81 0.87 -6.37
N VAL A 26 -4.94 0.72 -7.06
CA VAL A 26 -5.21 -0.43 -7.94
C VAL A 26 -4.31 -0.40 -9.18
N ARG A 27 -4.01 0.79 -9.70
CA ARG A 27 -3.20 0.95 -10.92
C ARG A 27 -1.70 1.06 -10.65
N SER A 28 -1.32 1.44 -9.44
CA SER A 28 0.03 1.35 -8.93
C SER A 28 0.23 -0.09 -8.52
N ASP A 29 1.21 -0.77 -9.10
CA ASP A 29 1.52 -2.18 -8.88
C ASP A 29 2.06 -2.46 -7.44
N GLN A 30 1.44 -1.88 -6.42
CA GLN A 30 1.81 -1.99 -5.01
C GLN A 30 1.60 -3.40 -4.45
N PHE A 31 0.90 -4.26 -5.20
CA PHE A 31 0.77 -5.67 -4.87
C PHE A 31 2.02 -6.46 -5.26
N GLU A 32 2.66 -6.16 -6.41
CA GLU A 32 3.95 -6.78 -6.76
C GLU A 32 5.06 -6.40 -5.77
N ASP A 33 5.06 -5.18 -5.23
CA ASP A 33 6.07 -4.78 -4.25
C ASP A 33 5.91 -5.51 -2.90
N LEU A 34 4.67 -5.84 -2.48
CA LEU A 34 4.41 -6.68 -1.31
C LEU A 34 4.85 -8.14 -1.52
N GLU A 35 4.62 -8.69 -2.72
CA GLU A 35 5.05 -10.04 -3.08
C GLU A 35 6.59 -10.17 -3.06
N ARG A 36 7.28 -9.17 -3.62
CA ARG A 36 8.75 -9.10 -3.59
C ARG A 36 9.33 -9.00 -2.18
N GLN A 37 8.72 -8.20 -1.30
CA GLN A 37 9.17 -8.08 0.09
C GLN A 37 8.88 -9.35 0.92
N GLY A 38 7.74 -10.01 0.68
CA GLY A 38 7.37 -11.26 1.35
C GLY A 38 8.28 -12.44 0.97
N HIS A 39 8.84 -12.45 -0.25
CA HIS A 39 9.78 -13.47 -0.68
C HIS A 39 11.13 -13.40 0.06
N ASN A 40 11.65 -12.19 0.31
CA ASN A 40 12.93 -12.02 0.99
C ASN A 40 12.89 -12.49 2.45
N ILE A 41 11.80 -12.25 3.18
CA ILE A 41 11.74 -12.58 4.61
C ILE A 41 11.70 -14.09 4.90
N LEU A 42 11.28 -14.91 3.94
CA LEU A 42 11.26 -16.37 4.07
C LEU A 42 12.52 -17.06 3.53
N LEU A 43 13.30 -16.37 2.68
CA LEU A 43 14.45 -16.96 1.98
C LEU A 43 15.80 -16.37 2.40
N ASP A 44 15.81 -15.25 3.13
CA ASP A 44 17.03 -14.64 3.68
C ASP A 44 17.71 -15.51 4.77
N GLU A 45 17.07 -16.59 5.24
CA GLU A 45 17.69 -17.54 6.17
C GLU A 45 18.54 -18.63 5.47
N GLU A 46 18.42 -18.83 4.15
CA GLU A 46 19.10 -19.94 3.45
C GLU A 46 20.45 -19.57 2.81
N ASP A 47 20.75 -18.28 2.64
CA ASP A 47 21.99 -17.79 1.99
C ASP A 47 22.96 -17.07 2.96
N GLN A 48 23.22 -17.67 4.13
CA GLN A 48 24.52 -17.42 4.79
C GLN A 48 25.57 -18.33 4.13
N PRO A 49 26.44 -17.82 3.23
CA PRO A 49 27.57 -18.59 2.77
C PRO A 49 28.47 -18.85 3.98
N ASN A 50 28.48 -20.10 4.41
CA ASN A 50 29.52 -20.68 5.26
C ASN A 50 30.88 -20.51 4.56
N SER A 51 31.49 -19.36 4.77
CA SER A 51 32.74 -18.93 4.16
C SER A 51 33.68 -18.41 5.24
N ASP A 52 33.88 -19.18 6.31
CA ASP A 52 35.06 -19.04 7.16
C ASP A 52 35.52 -20.41 7.64
N LYS A 53 36.02 -21.18 6.67
CA LYS A 53 37.05 -22.20 6.90
C LYS A 53 38.25 -21.87 6.01
N LYS A 54 39.21 -21.11 6.53
CA LYS A 54 40.62 -21.30 6.21
C LYS A 54 41.53 -20.79 7.32
#